data_AF-A0A661IU28-F1
#
_entry.id   AF-A0A661IU28-F1
#
_cell.length_a   1.000
_cell.length_b   1.000
_cell.length_c   1.000
_cell.angle_alpha   90.00
_cell.angle_beta   90.00
_cell.angle_gamma   90.00
#
_symmetry.space_group_name_H-M   'P 1'
#
loop_
_entity.id
_entity.type
_entity.pdbx_description
1 polymer ?
#
loop_
_entity_poly.entity_id
_entity_poly.type
_entity_poly.pdbx_seq_one_letter_code
_entity_poly.pdbx_strand_id
1 'polypeptide(L)'
;MELSTILTYLALLITAFGATQEYVRLKLKLAPVKYIVIFIVTLSILYITTLEFIRIKLLFYGLIYFHEGISYILWESKYLIILTLNLISLGMIIKASKLTSRNQKQFLDLIHELRAYKNYAILHKLIKENIEIIFNLKYNETFAEKTSFYGFGSKFNEVYKELGLLDNSEKENNSNFLIKLWNNSKLFIYRKLAIFSFKKDTINEVFQYAVSDKLIIKSIVEQNEPLGIEILKQILKHEAFDSKFQNRFLINIFKNTDSYIYKEFITGNSNSIFDFLNDNQQYSEGFDIGLNISFAILELIEDNTEILNKSYSEYQLDPLFKQINELFYALENTDPNKSHYSNLPHYIQKVILKNIDLSKESETVGFHFLNKLFSVMKELNVKCKGTYITSLNSLYSGFVSNFNNATENNIISIGCHYIDYMFNDHYIEDISLHVDQFKESIKDNMPGYTNQLCKMYLLVLDTRRSRGDCEDWIAYTHSGVNSKISEQWDLVTKFLIEQQK
;
A
#
# COMPACT_ATOMS: atom_id res chain seq x y z
N MET A 1 57.23 4.66 -10.53
CA MET A 1 56.20 3.65 -10.22
C MET A 1 55.36 3.49 -11.47
N GLU A 2 55.30 2.29 -12.05
CA GLU A 2 54.57 2.07 -13.31
C GLU A 2 53.06 2.25 -13.10
N LEU A 3 52.34 2.71 -14.12
CA LEU A 3 50.88 2.90 -14.09
C LEU A 3 50.14 1.60 -13.68
N SER A 4 50.65 0.45 -14.13
CA SER A 4 50.19 -0.89 -13.75
C SER A 4 50.24 -1.11 -12.23
N THR A 5 51.30 -0.64 -11.59
CA THR A 5 51.52 -0.77 -10.14
C THR A 5 50.55 0.14 -9.38
N ILE A 6 50.36 1.38 -9.85
CA ILE A 6 49.42 2.35 -9.25
C ILE A 6 47.98 1.81 -9.33
N LEU A 7 47.57 1.32 -10.49
CA LEU A 7 46.24 0.74 -10.69
C LEU A 7 46.00 -0.51 -9.84
N THR A 8 47.02 -1.36 -9.66
CA THR A 8 46.92 -2.56 -8.82
C THR A 8 46.71 -2.19 -7.35
N TYR A 9 47.47 -1.24 -6.80
CA TYR A 9 47.30 -0.80 -5.42
C TYR A 9 45.97 -0.07 -5.18
N LEU A 10 45.52 0.73 -6.15
CA LEU A 10 44.22 1.41 -6.06
C LEU A 10 43.06 0.40 -6.11
N ALA A 11 43.15 -0.63 -6.95
CA ALA A 11 42.17 -1.73 -7.00
C ALA A 11 42.15 -2.53 -5.68
N LEU A 12 43.30 -2.82 -5.10
CA LEU A 12 43.41 -3.49 -3.79
C LEU A 12 42.79 -2.62 -2.67
N LEU A 13 43.03 -1.31 -2.68
CA LEU A 13 42.51 -0.39 -1.67
C LEU A 13 40.99 -0.23 -1.77
N ILE A 14 40.45 -0.10 -2.99
CA ILE A 14 38.99 -0.07 -3.23
C ILE A 14 38.34 -1.41 -2.82
N THR A 15 39.00 -2.54 -3.12
CA THR A 15 38.50 -3.87 -2.75
C THR A 15 38.53 -4.07 -1.23
N ALA A 16 39.60 -3.63 -0.56
CA ALA A 16 39.73 -3.68 0.89
C ALA A 16 38.69 -2.78 1.57
N PHE A 17 38.53 -1.54 1.10
CA PHE A 17 37.48 -0.63 1.59
C PHE A 17 36.09 -1.22 1.36
N GLY A 18 35.80 -1.76 0.18
CA GLY A 18 34.55 -2.46 -0.13
C GLY A 18 34.33 -3.68 0.78
N ALA A 19 35.37 -4.44 1.13
CA ALA A 19 35.29 -5.56 2.05
C ALA A 19 34.97 -5.13 3.49
N THR A 20 35.38 -3.93 3.90
CA THR A 20 35.03 -3.37 5.23
C THR A 20 33.59 -2.86 5.32
N GLN A 21 32.93 -2.58 4.20
CA GLN A 21 31.54 -2.16 4.17
C GLN A 21 30.62 -3.39 4.28
N GLU A 22 29.94 -3.54 5.43
CA GLU A 22 29.07 -4.70 5.72
C GLU A 22 28.04 -4.95 4.60
N TYR A 23 27.44 -3.86 4.07
CA TYR A 23 26.48 -3.94 2.98
C TYR A 23 27.07 -4.55 1.71
N VAL A 24 28.29 -4.16 1.33
CA VAL A 24 28.97 -4.66 0.13
C VAL A 24 29.31 -6.14 0.30
N ARG A 25 29.81 -6.52 1.49
CA ARG A 25 30.09 -7.92 1.83
C ARG A 25 28.85 -8.81 1.72
N LEU A 26 27.70 -8.33 2.20
CA LEU A 26 26.44 -9.06 2.11
C LEU A 26 25.95 -9.17 0.66
N LYS A 27 26.09 -8.13 -0.15
CA LYS A 27 25.77 -8.20 -1.59
C LYS A 27 26.64 -9.18 -2.36
N LEU A 28 27.89 -9.38 -1.98
CA LEU A 28 28.75 -10.39 -2.61
C LEU A 28 28.21 -11.81 -2.44
N LYS A 29 27.38 -12.09 -1.42
CA LYS A 29 26.69 -13.39 -1.28
C LYS A 29 25.71 -13.66 -2.43
N LEU A 30 25.25 -12.62 -3.13
CA LEU A 30 24.38 -12.75 -4.30
C LEU A 30 25.15 -13.09 -5.58
N ALA A 31 26.47 -12.89 -5.60
CA ALA A 31 27.29 -13.15 -6.77
C ALA A 31 27.58 -14.66 -6.94
N PRO A 32 27.55 -15.19 -8.17
CA PRO A 32 27.89 -16.59 -8.39
C PRO A 32 29.34 -16.86 -7.99
N VAL A 33 29.54 -17.86 -7.13
CA VAL A 33 30.86 -18.27 -6.60
C VAL A 33 31.90 -18.42 -7.72
N LYS A 34 31.50 -18.96 -8.87
CA LYS A 34 32.39 -19.11 -10.03
C LYS A 34 33.06 -17.81 -10.48
N TYR A 35 32.34 -16.67 -10.49
CA TYR A 35 32.91 -15.39 -10.91
C TYR A 35 33.79 -14.79 -9.82
N ILE A 36 33.44 -15.00 -8.54
CA ILE A 36 34.29 -14.61 -7.40
C ILE A 36 35.62 -15.36 -7.47
N VAL A 37 35.59 -16.67 -7.69
CA VAL A 37 36.81 -17.50 -7.82
C VAL A 37 37.65 -17.04 -9.02
N ILE A 38 37.04 -16.83 -10.19
CA ILE A 38 37.76 -16.32 -11.37
C ILE A 38 38.41 -14.96 -11.07
N PHE A 39 37.68 -14.06 -10.41
CA PHE A 39 38.20 -12.74 -10.03
C PHE A 39 39.41 -12.85 -9.09
N ILE A 40 39.31 -13.65 -8.03
CA ILE A 40 40.40 -13.83 -7.05
C ILE A 40 41.62 -14.50 -7.69
N VAL A 41 41.41 -15.54 -8.50
CA VAL A 41 42.51 -16.26 -9.18
C VAL A 41 43.21 -15.33 -10.17
N THR A 42 42.47 -14.60 -11.00
CA THR A 42 43.06 -13.67 -11.97
C THR A 42 43.79 -12.51 -11.29
N LEU A 43 43.23 -11.96 -10.21
CA LEU A 43 43.89 -10.93 -9.40
C LEU A 43 45.20 -11.46 -8.78
N SER A 44 45.19 -12.69 -8.26
CA SER A 44 46.37 -13.33 -7.68
C SER A 44 47.44 -13.59 -8.73
N ILE A 45 47.06 -14.03 -9.93
CA ILE A 45 48.00 -14.21 -11.05
C ILE A 45 48.62 -12.86 -11.43
N LEU A 46 47.81 -11.80 -11.58
CA LEU A 46 48.31 -10.44 -11.87
C LEU A 46 49.34 -10.03 -10.81
N TYR A 47 49.00 -10.14 -9.53
CA TYR A 47 49.89 -9.79 -8.43
C TYR A 47 51.19 -10.62 -8.44
N ILE A 48 51.12 -11.94 -8.53
CA ILE A 48 52.28 -12.84 -8.52
C ILE A 48 53.20 -12.56 -9.73
N THR A 49 52.63 -12.24 -10.90
CA THR A 49 53.42 -11.90 -12.09
C THR A 49 54.16 -10.56 -11.99
N THR A 50 53.83 -9.70 -11.01
CA THR A 50 54.63 -8.48 -10.75
C THR A 50 55.92 -8.75 -10.00
N LEU A 51 56.11 -9.93 -9.38
CA LEU A 51 57.33 -10.26 -8.67
C LEU A 51 58.49 -10.52 -9.65
N GLU A 52 59.58 -9.76 -9.54
CA GLU A 52 60.68 -9.78 -10.53
C GLU A 52 61.25 -11.18 -10.79
N PHE A 53 61.45 -11.98 -9.76
CA PHE A 53 61.99 -13.33 -9.90
C PHE A 53 61.07 -14.27 -10.70
N ILE A 54 59.76 -14.14 -10.53
CA ILE A 54 58.75 -14.93 -11.26
C ILE A 54 58.66 -14.45 -12.70
N ARG A 55 58.70 -13.14 -12.93
CA ARG A 55 58.80 -12.53 -14.26
C ARG A 55 59.99 -13.09 -15.03
N ILE A 56 61.18 -13.07 -14.44
CA ILE A 56 62.41 -13.53 -15.08
C ILE A 56 62.33 -15.02 -15.43
N LYS A 57 61.85 -15.86 -14.49
CA LYS A 57 61.70 -17.30 -14.74
C LYS A 57 60.70 -17.60 -15.85
N LEU A 58 59.54 -16.96 -15.87
CA LEU A 58 58.51 -17.21 -16.88
C LEU A 58 58.91 -16.69 -18.26
N LEU A 59 59.60 -15.55 -18.35
CA LEU A 59 60.19 -15.06 -19.60
C LEU A 59 61.24 -16.04 -20.14
N PHE A 60 62.11 -16.57 -19.28
CA PHE A 60 63.12 -17.55 -19.65
C PHE A 60 62.49 -18.86 -20.17
N TYR A 61 61.46 -19.38 -19.50
CA TYR A 61 60.71 -20.53 -20.01
C TYR A 61 59.97 -20.21 -21.31
N GLY A 62 59.40 -19.01 -21.45
CA GLY A 62 58.77 -18.56 -22.69
C GLY A 62 59.74 -18.55 -23.88
N LEU A 63 60.99 -18.12 -23.66
CA LEU A 63 62.07 -18.13 -24.64
C LEU A 63 62.52 -19.54 -25.03
N ILE A 64 62.49 -20.50 -24.10
CA ILE A 64 62.87 -21.90 -24.37
C ILE A 64 61.82 -22.60 -25.25
N TYR A 65 60.54 -22.33 -25.02
CA TYR A 65 59.44 -23.06 -25.67
C TYR A 65 58.84 -22.31 -26.88
N PHE A 66 59.08 -21.00 -27.00
CA PHE A 66 58.56 -20.16 -28.09
C PHE A 66 59.66 -19.24 -28.63
N HIS A 67 59.59 -18.93 -29.93
CA HIS A 67 60.53 -17.99 -30.57
C HIS A 67 60.49 -16.62 -29.86
N GLU A 68 61.65 -15.98 -29.69
CA GLU A 68 61.85 -14.69 -29.00
C GLU A 68 60.70 -13.67 -29.19
N GLY A 69 60.34 -13.35 -30.43
CA GLY A 69 59.27 -12.39 -30.71
C GLY A 69 57.87 -12.83 -30.25
N ILE A 70 57.55 -14.12 -30.37
CA ILE A 70 56.27 -14.68 -29.93
C ILE A 70 56.22 -14.76 -28.39
N SER A 71 57.33 -15.11 -27.75
CA SER A 71 57.43 -15.16 -26.28
C SER A 71 57.17 -13.80 -25.64
N TYR A 72 57.71 -12.72 -26.24
CA TYR A 72 57.51 -11.35 -25.78
C TYR A 72 56.07 -10.87 -26.01
N ILE A 73 55.51 -11.14 -27.19
CA ILE A 73 54.10 -10.79 -27.50
C ILE A 73 53.14 -11.52 -26.55
N LEU A 74 53.33 -12.82 -26.31
CA LEU A 74 52.53 -13.59 -25.35
C LEU A 74 52.68 -13.06 -23.92
N TRP A 75 53.89 -12.65 -23.54
CA TRP A 75 54.19 -12.09 -22.22
C TRP A 75 53.44 -10.77 -21.98
N GLU A 76 53.43 -9.87 -22.96
CA GLU A 76 52.69 -8.60 -22.87
C GLU A 76 51.16 -8.84 -22.98
N SER A 77 50.74 -9.75 -23.86
CA SER A 77 49.31 -10.06 -24.09
C SER A 77 48.63 -10.72 -22.89
N LYS A 78 49.38 -11.41 -22.02
CA LYS A 78 48.79 -12.04 -20.81
C LYS A 78 48.13 -11.01 -19.90
N TYR A 79 48.72 -9.82 -19.78
CA TYR A 79 48.15 -8.76 -18.93
C TYR A 79 46.82 -8.30 -19.50
N LEU A 80 46.72 -8.15 -20.82
CA LEU A 80 45.47 -7.82 -21.49
C LEU A 80 44.41 -8.90 -21.28
N ILE A 81 44.76 -10.18 -21.47
CA ILE A 81 43.82 -11.31 -21.31
C ILE A 81 43.34 -11.43 -19.86
N ILE A 82 44.26 -11.42 -18.90
CA ILE A 82 43.94 -11.59 -17.48
C ILE A 82 43.17 -10.38 -16.96
N LEU A 83 43.56 -9.15 -17.34
CA LEU A 83 42.83 -7.94 -16.99
C LEU A 83 41.42 -7.96 -17.58
N THR A 84 41.26 -8.39 -18.83
CA THR A 84 39.93 -8.50 -19.47
C THR A 84 39.05 -9.51 -18.73
N LEU A 85 39.59 -10.69 -18.39
CA LEU A 85 38.87 -11.69 -17.59
C LEU A 85 38.50 -11.15 -16.19
N ASN A 86 39.41 -10.43 -15.55
CA ASN A 86 39.19 -9.82 -14.26
C ASN A 86 38.07 -8.76 -14.34
N LEU A 87 38.10 -7.88 -15.34
CA LEU A 87 37.05 -6.88 -15.59
C LEU A 87 35.70 -7.52 -15.92
N ILE A 88 35.66 -8.57 -16.75
CA ILE A 88 34.42 -9.31 -17.05
C ILE A 88 33.85 -9.94 -15.77
N SER A 89 34.70 -10.60 -14.98
CA SER A 89 34.28 -11.24 -13.73
C SER A 89 33.77 -10.21 -12.71
N LEU A 90 34.44 -9.07 -12.59
CA LEU A 90 34.01 -7.95 -11.75
C LEU A 90 32.67 -7.39 -12.23
N GLY A 91 32.49 -7.18 -13.54
CA GLY A 91 31.23 -6.77 -14.14
C GLY A 91 30.09 -7.74 -13.83
N MET A 92 30.36 -9.05 -13.86
CA MET A 92 29.38 -10.07 -13.50
C MET A 92 29.06 -10.11 -12.00
N ILE A 93 30.04 -9.88 -11.12
CA ILE A 93 29.85 -9.76 -9.68
C ILE A 93 28.99 -8.54 -9.34
N ILE A 94 29.32 -7.38 -9.92
CA ILE A 94 28.56 -6.13 -9.73
C ILE A 94 27.13 -6.31 -10.25
N LYS A 95 26.95 -6.91 -11.43
CA LYS A 95 25.62 -7.19 -12.00
C LYS A 95 24.80 -8.16 -11.13
N ALA A 96 25.45 -9.12 -10.51
CA ALA A 96 24.81 -10.08 -9.61
C ALA A 96 24.54 -9.51 -8.20
N SER A 97 24.94 -8.28 -7.91
CA SER A 97 24.60 -7.60 -6.64
C SER A 97 23.13 -7.17 -6.55
N LYS A 98 22.35 -7.35 -7.62
CA LYS A 98 20.89 -7.15 -7.67
C LYS A 98 20.16 -8.47 -7.85
N LEU A 99 18.86 -8.48 -7.57
CA LEU A 99 17.98 -9.61 -7.87
C LEU A 99 17.96 -9.88 -9.38
N THR A 100 18.15 -11.14 -9.76
CA THR A 100 18.12 -11.65 -11.13
C THR A 100 17.42 -13.01 -11.15
N SER A 101 17.09 -13.54 -12.34
CA SER A 101 16.52 -14.88 -12.47
C SER A 101 17.41 -16.00 -11.90
N ARG A 102 18.73 -15.77 -11.77
CA ARG A 102 19.70 -16.79 -11.39
C ARG A 102 20.07 -16.80 -9.91
N ASN A 103 19.83 -15.70 -9.18
CA ASN A 103 20.23 -15.55 -7.77
C ASN A 103 19.05 -15.39 -6.80
N GLN A 104 17.83 -15.75 -7.23
CA GLN A 104 16.61 -15.59 -6.43
C GLN A 104 16.70 -16.28 -5.07
N LYS A 105 17.24 -17.49 -5.03
CA LYS A 105 17.40 -18.25 -3.79
C LYS A 105 18.39 -17.57 -2.85
N GLN A 106 19.55 -17.15 -3.35
CA GLN A 106 20.54 -16.42 -2.58
C GLN A 106 19.98 -15.09 -2.05
N PHE A 107 19.13 -14.43 -2.85
CA PHE A 107 18.45 -13.20 -2.44
C PHE A 107 17.43 -13.45 -1.32
N LEU A 108 16.64 -14.52 -1.44
CA LEU A 108 15.70 -14.95 -0.41
C LEU A 108 16.42 -15.35 0.88
N ASP A 109 17.49 -16.14 0.79
CA ASP A 109 18.32 -16.55 1.92
C ASP A 109 18.91 -15.31 2.63
N LEU A 110 19.37 -14.31 1.86
CA LEU A 110 19.87 -13.04 2.41
C LEU A 110 18.76 -12.25 3.12
N ILE A 111 17.53 -12.21 2.58
CA ILE A 111 16.38 -11.58 3.26
C ILE A 111 16.13 -12.28 4.59
N HIS A 112 16.09 -13.62 4.61
CA HIS A 112 15.87 -14.38 5.84
C HIS A 112 16.97 -14.13 6.87
N GLU A 113 18.23 -14.10 6.44
CA GLU A 113 19.38 -13.79 7.30
C GLU A 113 19.23 -12.40 7.93
N LEU A 114 18.99 -11.37 7.11
CA LEU A 114 18.85 -9.99 7.58
C LEU A 114 17.66 -9.82 8.54
N ARG A 115 16.56 -10.51 8.29
CA ARG A 115 15.39 -10.53 9.18
C ARG A 115 15.70 -11.24 10.50
N ALA A 116 16.36 -12.39 10.46
CA ALA A 116 16.73 -13.15 11.65
C ALA A 116 17.65 -12.33 12.58
N TYR A 117 18.59 -11.57 12.01
CA TYR A 117 19.47 -10.67 12.75
C TYR A 117 18.89 -9.28 13.01
N LYS A 118 17.64 -9.00 12.61
CA LYS A 118 16.98 -7.68 12.72
C LYS A 118 17.78 -6.52 12.13
N ASN A 119 18.61 -6.78 11.11
CA ASN A 119 19.39 -5.75 10.42
C ASN A 119 18.53 -5.06 9.34
N TYR A 120 17.49 -4.36 9.80
CA TYR A 120 16.49 -3.75 8.93
C TYR A 120 17.04 -2.60 8.09
N ALA A 121 18.02 -1.84 8.58
CA ALA A 121 18.65 -0.77 7.81
C ALA A 121 19.28 -1.30 6.51
N ILE A 122 20.04 -2.40 6.59
CA ILE A 122 20.61 -3.06 5.40
C ILE A 122 19.51 -3.68 4.54
N LEU A 123 18.51 -4.31 5.15
CA LEU A 123 17.40 -4.91 4.43
C LEU A 123 16.60 -3.89 3.62
N HIS A 124 16.26 -2.74 4.21
CA HIS A 124 15.56 -1.65 3.53
C HIS A 124 16.37 -1.12 2.35
N LYS A 125 17.68 -0.95 2.52
CA LYS A 125 18.57 -0.56 1.42
C LYS A 125 18.58 -1.59 0.29
N LEU A 126 18.62 -2.89 0.64
CA LEU A 126 18.55 -3.99 -0.32
C LEU A 126 17.21 -3.99 -1.08
N ILE A 127 16.09 -3.80 -0.38
CA ILE A 127 14.75 -3.73 -0.96
C ILE A 127 14.68 -2.54 -1.92
N LYS A 128 15.06 -1.34 -1.45
CA LYS A 128 15.05 -0.10 -2.24
C LYS A 128 15.75 -0.26 -3.58
N GLU A 129 16.95 -0.84 -3.60
CA GLU A 129 17.72 -1.02 -4.83
C GLU A 129 17.13 -2.05 -5.81
N ASN A 130 16.22 -2.91 -5.34
CA ASN A 130 15.65 -4.03 -6.08
C ASN A 130 14.13 -3.96 -6.24
N ILE A 131 13.49 -2.90 -5.75
CA ILE A 131 12.03 -2.83 -5.62
C ILE A 131 11.31 -3.00 -6.95
N GLU A 132 11.76 -2.28 -7.97
CA GLU A 132 11.23 -2.41 -9.33
C GLU A 132 11.44 -3.81 -9.90
N ILE A 133 12.57 -4.47 -9.60
CA ILE A 133 12.84 -5.84 -10.06
C ILE A 133 11.91 -6.83 -9.35
N ILE A 134 11.70 -6.67 -8.05
CA ILE A 134 10.82 -7.53 -7.25
C ILE A 134 9.39 -7.46 -7.81
N PHE A 135 8.85 -6.26 -8.04
CA PHE A 135 7.51 -6.08 -8.59
C PHE A 135 7.41 -6.60 -10.03
N ASN A 136 8.37 -6.28 -10.90
CA ASN A 136 8.40 -6.80 -12.26
C ASN A 136 8.40 -8.33 -12.29
N LEU A 137 9.18 -9.01 -11.46
CA LEU A 137 9.20 -10.47 -11.41
C LEU A 137 7.91 -11.04 -10.80
N LYS A 138 7.31 -10.35 -9.83
CA LYS A 138 6.07 -10.76 -9.16
C LYS A 138 4.86 -10.68 -10.08
N TYR A 139 4.70 -9.59 -10.84
CA TYR A 139 3.49 -9.35 -11.63
C TYR A 139 3.64 -9.70 -13.10
N ASN A 140 4.86 -9.72 -13.67
CA ASN A 140 5.03 -10.18 -15.05
C ASN A 140 5.00 -11.72 -15.13
N GLU A 141 4.43 -12.22 -16.22
CA GLU A 141 4.47 -13.64 -16.56
C GLU A 141 5.92 -14.10 -16.83
N THR A 142 6.27 -15.27 -16.31
CA THR A 142 7.52 -15.94 -16.63
C THR A 142 7.53 -16.38 -18.09
N PHE A 143 8.73 -16.55 -18.65
CA PHE A 143 8.86 -17.17 -19.98
C PHE A 143 8.24 -18.58 -20.03
N ALA A 144 8.30 -19.33 -18.93
CA ALA A 144 7.68 -20.64 -18.82
C ALA A 144 6.14 -20.55 -18.83
N GLU A 145 5.54 -19.60 -18.12
CA GLU A 145 4.08 -19.35 -18.13
C GLU A 145 3.61 -18.93 -19.53
N LYS A 146 4.31 -17.98 -20.16
CA LYS A 146 4.06 -17.55 -21.55
C LYS A 146 4.12 -18.68 -22.57
N THR A 147 4.86 -19.75 -22.26
CA THR A 147 5.08 -20.90 -23.16
C THR A 147 4.46 -22.20 -22.67
N SER A 148 3.72 -22.16 -21.55
CA SER A 148 3.14 -23.36 -20.94
C SER A 148 1.91 -23.80 -21.74
N PHE A 149 1.95 -25.03 -22.22
CA PHE A 149 0.95 -25.68 -23.07
C PHE A 149 -0.45 -25.85 -22.43
N TYR A 150 -0.62 -25.53 -21.15
CA TYR A 150 -1.78 -25.96 -20.35
C TYR A 150 -2.83 -24.85 -20.08
N GLY A 151 -2.70 -23.66 -20.68
CA GLY A 151 -3.66 -22.56 -20.52
C GLY A 151 -4.13 -21.96 -21.84
N PHE A 152 -5.31 -22.40 -22.31
CA PHE A 152 -6.20 -21.77 -23.30
C PHE A 152 -5.77 -21.71 -24.78
N GLY A 153 -6.55 -22.40 -25.62
CA GLY A 153 -6.35 -22.59 -27.07
C GLY A 153 -6.55 -21.37 -27.99
N SER A 154 -6.61 -20.15 -27.48
CA SER A 154 -6.61 -18.92 -28.30
C SER A 154 -5.22 -18.27 -28.40
N LYS A 155 -4.47 -18.20 -27.28
CA LYS A 155 -3.13 -17.60 -27.24
C LYS A 155 -2.03 -18.49 -27.79
N PHE A 156 -2.27 -19.81 -27.80
CA PHE A 156 -1.40 -20.77 -28.49
C PHE A 156 -1.29 -20.43 -29.99
N ASN A 157 -2.38 -19.95 -30.58
CA ASN A 157 -2.39 -19.54 -31.97
C ASN A 157 -1.68 -18.22 -32.23
N GLU A 158 -1.65 -17.29 -31.28
CA GLU A 158 -0.93 -16.02 -31.44
C GLU A 158 0.59 -16.20 -31.37
N VAL A 159 1.10 -16.98 -30.42
CA VAL A 159 2.55 -17.24 -30.30
C VAL A 159 3.07 -18.03 -31.51
N TYR A 160 2.32 -19.02 -31.99
CA TYR A 160 2.68 -19.73 -33.20
C TYR A 160 2.53 -18.83 -34.45
N LYS A 161 1.58 -17.90 -34.49
CA LYS A 161 1.44 -16.93 -35.60
C LYS A 161 2.57 -15.90 -35.61
N GLU A 162 2.96 -15.36 -34.45
CA GLU A 162 4.15 -14.50 -34.28
C GLU A 162 5.46 -15.22 -34.67
N LEU A 163 5.54 -16.53 -34.41
CA LEU A 163 6.69 -17.36 -34.76
C LEU A 163 6.66 -17.90 -36.21
N GLY A 164 5.62 -17.56 -36.99
CA GLY A 164 5.43 -17.98 -38.39
C GLY A 164 5.10 -19.47 -38.56
N LEU A 165 4.55 -20.11 -37.53
CA LEU A 165 4.29 -21.55 -37.45
C LEU A 165 2.84 -21.93 -37.81
N LEU A 166 1.89 -20.99 -37.81
CA LEU A 166 0.47 -21.26 -38.05
C LEU A 166 -0.08 -20.94 -39.44
N ASP A 167 0.64 -20.18 -40.27
CA ASP A 167 0.21 -19.89 -41.65
C ASP A 167 0.25 -21.12 -42.58
N ASN A 168 0.52 -22.32 -42.05
CA ASN A 168 0.62 -23.56 -42.80
C ASN A 168 -0.41 -24.65 -42.42
N SER A 169 -1.32 -24.40 -41.46
CA SER A 169 -2.25 -25.46 -41.02
C SER A 169 -3.43 -25.73 -41.95
N GLU A 170 -3.67 -24.90 -42.97
CA GLU A 170 -4.71 -25.16 -44.00
C GLU A 170 -4.14 -25.74 -45.30
N LYS A 171 -2.83 -26.03 -45.36
CA LYS A 171 -2.21 -26.76 -46.48
C LYS A 171 -1.55 -28.04 -46.00
N GLU A 172 -2.32 -28.87 -45.30
CA GLU A 172 -1.96 -30.26 -45.07
C GLU A 172 -2.03 -31.04 -46.38
N ASN A 173 -0.88 -31.18 -47.04
CA ASN A 173 -0.44 -32.45 -47.63
C ASN A 173 1.02 -32.46 -48.11
N ASN A 174 1.81 -31.41 -47.91
CA ASN A 174 3.24 -31.40 -48.25
C ASN A 174 4.09 -30.62 -47.24
N SER A 175 3.96 -30.92 -45.95
CA SER A 175 4.89 -30.32 -44.97
C SER A 175 6.26 -31.01 -45.07
N ASN A 176 7.19 -30.32 -45.75
CA ASN A 176 8.59 -30.74 -45.91
C ASN A 176 9.19 -31.15 -44.56
N PHE A 177 9.88 -32.30 -44.51
CA PHE A 177 10.59 -32.83 -43.34
C PHE A 177 11.44 -31.76 -42.62
N LEU A 178 12.05 -30.86 -43.39
CA LEU A 178 12.85 -29.73 -42.88
C LEU A 178 12.04 -28.73 -42.03
N ILE A 179 10.79 -28.46 -42.37
CA ILE A 179 9.91 -27.56 -41.59
C ILE A 179 9.56 -28.23 -40.26
N LYS A 180 9.26 -29.53 -40.28
CA LYS A 180 9.00 -30.32 -39.07
C LYS A 180 10.23 -30.40 -38.16
N LEU A 181 11.43 -30.57 -38.74
CA LEU A 181 12.70 -30.62 -38.01
C LEU A 181 13.10 -29.26 -37.44
N TRP A 182 12.87 -28.18 -38.20
CA TRP A 182 13.07 -26.80 -37.75
C TRP A 182 12.14 -26.43 -36.60
N ASN A 183 10.86 -26.80 -36.68
CA ASN A 183 9.89 -26.57 -35.62
C ASN A 183 10.23 -27.37 -34.36
N ASN A 184 10.67 -28.62 -34.50
CA ASN A 184 11.15 -29.42 -33.37
C ASN A 184 12.44 -28.84 -32.75
N SER A 185 13.34 -28.31 -33.56
CA SER A 185 14.58 -27.64 -33.10
C SER A 185 14.27 -26.34 -32.35
N LYS A 186 13.34 -25.52 -32.86
CA LYS A 186 12.79 -24.37 -32.14
C LYS A 186 12.21 -24.83 -30.81
N LEU A 187 11.33 -25.82 -30.78
CA LEU A 187 10.71 -26.31 -29.54
C LEU A 187 11.76 -26.80 -28.52
N PHE A 188 12.83 -27.46 -28.99
CA PHE A 188 13.95 -27.88 -28.15
C PHE A 188 14.72 -26.69 -27.57
N ILE A 189 15.06 -25.69 -28.40
CA ILE A 189 15.72 -24.46 -27.96
C ILE A 189 14.83 -23.71 -26.96
N TYR A 190 13.53 -23.59 -27.22
CA TYR A 190 12.55 -22.97 -26.34
C TYR A 190 12.46 -23.68 -24.98
N ARG A 191 12.42 -25.02 -24.96
CA ARG A 191 12.47 -25.81 -23.72
C ARG A 191 13.78 -25.60 -22.95
N LYS A 192 14.91 -25.45 -23.65
CA LYS A 192 16.20 -25.11 -23.01
C LYS A 192 16.23 -23.68 -22.49
N LEU A 193 15.58 -22.73 -23.19
CA LEU A 193 15.44 -21.35 -22.74
C LEU A 193 14.51 -21.21 -21.53
N ALA A 194 13.48 -22.04 -21.43
CA ALA A 194 12.58 -22.08 -20.27
C ALA A 194 13.30 -22.45 -18.96
N ILE A 195 14.41 -23.19 -19.01
CA ILE A 195 15.26 -23.49 -17.83
C ILE A 195 15.92 -22.22 -17.27
N PHE A 196 16.09 -21.17 -18.09
CA PHE A 196 16.61 -19.87 -17.65
C PHE A 196 15.50 -18.91 -17.19
N SER A 197 14.24 -19.36 -17.20
CA SER A 197 13.15 -18.62 -16.58
C SER A 197 13.32 -18.58 -15.07
N PHE A 198 12.78 -17.52 -14.48
CA PHE A 198 12.87 -17.28 -13.06
C PHE A 198 11.79 -18.10 -12.33
N LYS A 199 12.05 -18.58 -11.10
CA LYS A 199 11.09 -19.39 -10.34
C LYS A 199 10.04 -18.50 -9.71
N LYS A 200 8.77 -18.66 -10.09
CA LYS A 200 7.66 -17.83 -9.59
C LYS A 200 7.46 -17.98 -8.09
N ASP A 201 7.51 -19.21 -7.57
CA ASP A 201 7.32 -19.49 -6.14
C ASP A 201 8.37 -18.79 -5.28
N THR A 202 9.65 -18.86 -5.67
CA THR A 202 10.73 -18.17 -4.96
C THR A 202 10.54 -16.65 -4.99
N ILE A 203 10.01 -16.09 -6.09
CA ILE A 203 9.70 -14.65 -6.15
C ILE A 203 8.48 -14.29 -5.30
N ASN A 204 7.48 -15.16 -5.22
CA ASN A 204 6.35 -14.97 -4.33
C ASN A 204 6.81 -14.92 -2.87
N GLU A 205 7.74 -15.78 -2.48
CA GLU A 205 8.35 -15.74 -1.14
C GLU A 205 9.21 -14.49 -0.93
N VAL A 206 10.04 -14.10 -1.91
CA VAL A 206 10.80 -12.83 -1.86
C VAL A 206 9.84 -11.66 -1.66
N PHE A 207 8.77 -11.56 -2.46
CA PHE A 207 7.77 -10.50 -2.33
C PHE A 207 7.10 -10.53 -0.96
N GLN A 208 6.70 -11.71 -0.49
CA GLN A 208 6.07 -11.87 0.82
C GLN A 208 6.99 -11.35 1.93
N TYR A 209 8.27 -11.72 1.94
CA TYR A 209 9.19 -11.40 3.03
C TYR A 209 9.97 -10.09 2.86
N ALA A 210 9.93 -9.46 1.69
CA ALA A 210 10.55 -8.17 1.42
C ALA A 210 9.54 -7.02 1.39
N VAL A 211 8.26 -7.31 1.12
CA VAL A 211 7.22 -6.29 0.95
C VAL A 211 6.05 -6.56 1.88
N SER A 212 5.35 -7.67 1.74
CA SER A 212 4.03 -7.88 2.38
C SER A 212 4.06 -8.35 3.84
N ASP A 213 5.23 -8.65 4.40
CA ASP A 213 5.36 -9.21 5.74
C ASP A 213 5.09 -8.17 6.83
N LYS A 214 4.35 -8.55 7.87
CA LYS A 214 3.98 -7.66 8.99
C LYS A 214 5.20 -7.03 9.67
N LEU A 215 6.28 -7.79 9.87
CA LEU A 215 7.47 -7.28 10.56
C LEU A 215 8.22 -6.27 9.68
N ILE A 216 8.25 -6.51 8.37
CA ILE A 216 8.85 -5.57 7.42
C ILE A 216 8.06 -4.27 7.39
N ILE A 217 6.74 -4.35 7.22
CA ILE A 217 5.87 -3.16 7.20
C ILE A 217 6.08 -2.36 8.48
N LYS A 218 6.07 -3.02 9.65
CA LYS A 218 6.36 -2.37 10.94
C LYS A 218 7.72 -1.68 10.95
N SER A 219 8.79 -2.36 10.51
CA SER A 219 10.13 -1.77 10.46
C SER A 219 10.22 -0.57 9.50
N ILE A 220 9.49 -0.59 8.39
CA ILE A 220 9.46 0.51 7.41
C ILE A 220 8.77 1.73 8.03
N VAL A 221 7.64 1.53 8.71
CA VAL A 221 6.95 2.61 9.43
C VAL A 221 7.84 3.23 10.51
N GLU A 222 8.57 2.41 11.26
CA GLU A 222 9.41 2.90 12.37
C GLU A 222 10.73 3.54 11.92
N GLN A 223 11.30 3.12 10.78
CA GLN A 223 12.70 3.43 10.45
C GLN A 223 12.90 4.03 9.05
N ASN A 224 11.96 3.87 8.11
CA ASN A 224 12.17 4.26 6.71
C ASN A 224 10.87 4.46 5.91
N GLU A 225 10.01 5.38 6.35
CA GLU A 225 8.77 5.73 5.66
C GLU A 225 8.93 6.05 4.17
N PRO A 226 10.01 6.72 3.69
CA PRO A 226 10.20 6.98 2.26
C PRO A 226 10.24 5.70 1.41
N LEU A 227 10.77 4.59 1.95
CA LEU A 227 10.72 3.31 1.27
C LEU A 227 9.28 2.80 1.12
N GLY A 228 8.43 3.05 2.12
CA GLY A 228 7.02 2.69 2.03
C GLY A 228 6.29 3.43 0.90
N ILE A 229 6.58 4.72 0.71
CA ILE A 229 6.06 5.50 -0.43
C ILE A 229 6.57 4.94 -1.77
N GLU A 230 7.84 4.54 -1.86
CA GLU A 230 8.37 3.89 -3.06
C GLU A 230 7.65 2.56 -3.36
N ILE A 231 7.30 1.79 -2.34
CA ILE A 231 6.48 0.57 -2.49
C ILE A 231 5.06 0.90 -2.98
N LEU A 232 4.39 1.91 -2.40
CA LEU A 232 3.07 2.35 -2.87
C LEU A 232 3.11 2.76 -4.36
N LYS A 233 4.16 3.49 -4.79
CA LYS A 233 4.35 3.85 -6.20
C LYS A 233 4.49 2.64 -7.11
N GLN A 234 5.17 1.59 -6.66
CA GLN A 234 5.27 0.34 -7.45
C GLN A 234 3.96 -0.44 -7.48
N ILE A 235 3.19 -0.43 -6.38
CA ILE A 235 1.84 -1.02 -6.33
C ILE A 235 0.95 -0.35 -7.39
N LEU A 236 0.93 0.98 -7.41
CA LEU A 236 0.19 1.76 -8.41
C LEU A 236 0.64 1.45 -9.85
N LYS A 237 1.95 1.46 -10.09
CA LYS A 237 2.52 1.19 -11.42
C LYS A 237 2.12 -0.19 -11.98
N HIS A 238 1.93 -1.17 -11.11
CA HIS A 238 1.60 -2.54 -11.47
C HIS A 238 0.12 -2.90 -11.24
N GLU A 239 -0.74 -1.91 -10.93
CA GLU A 239 -2.16 -2.09 -10.64
C GLU A 239 -2.41 -3.19 -9.57
N ALA A 240 -1.51 -3.25 -8.59
CA ALA A 240 -1.40 -4.35 -7.63
C ALA A 240 -2.13 -4.07 -6.31
N PHE A 241 -3.33 -3.51 -6.40
CA PHE A 241 -4.05 -2.88 -5.29
C PHE A 241 -4.46 -3.81 -4.14
N ASP A 242 -4.59 -5.12 -4.38
CA ASP A 242 -4.82 -6.15 -3.34
C ASP A 242 -3.54 -6.52 -2.55
N SER A 243 -2.55 -5.63 -2.49
CA SER A 243 -1.35 -5.89 -1.71
C SER A 243 -1.62 -5.69 -0.22
N LYS A 244 -1.35 -6.73 0.59
CA LYS A 244 -1.37 -6.65 2.08
C LYS A 244 -0.51 -5.52 2.65
N PHE A 245 0.46 -5.05 1.87
CA PHE A 245 1.34 -3.94 2.24
C PHE A 245 0.56 -2.64 2.41
N GLN A 246 -0.21 -2.24 1.40
CA GLN A 246 -0.78 -0.90 1.28
C GLN A 246 -1.61 -0.50 2.50
N ASN A 247 -2.67 -1.28 2.79
CA ASN A 247 -3.59 -0.96 3.88
C ASN A 247 -2.87 -0.99 5.22
N ARG A 248 -2.06 -2.02 5.46
CA ARG A 248 -1.34 -2.16 6.71
C ARG A 248 -0.30 -1.05 6.93
N PHE A 249 0.37 -0.63 5.87
CA PHE A 249 1.31 0.48 5.92
C PHE A 249 0.59 1.78 6.27
N LEU A 250 -0.48 2.13 5.54
CA LEU A 250 -1.25 3.36 5.77
C LEU A 250 -1.93 3.38 7.14
N ILE A 251 -2.57 2.28 7.56
CA ILE A 251 -3.18 2.17 8.91
C ILE A 251 -2.12 2.41 10.00
N ASN A 252 -0.96 1.74 9.92
CA ASN A 252 0.10 1.92 10.90
C ASN A 252 0.67 3.36 10.92
N ILE A 253 0.77 4.01 9.76
CA ILE A 253 1.17 5.42 9.64
C ILE A 253 0.13 6.32 10.31
N PHE A 254 -1.16 6.12 10.03
CA PHE A 254 -2.25 6.90 10.62
C PHE A 254 -2.40 6.70 12.13
N LYS A 255 -1.92 5.57 12.66
CA LYS A 255 -1.81 5.30 14.10
C LYS A 255 -0.56 5.90 14.76
N ASN A 256 0.37 6.48 14.01
CA ASN A 256 1.63 7.00 14.55
C ASN A 256 1.76 8.52 14.34
N THR A 257 1.50 9.31 15.39
CA THR A 257 1.59 10.78 15.33
C THR A 257 3.01 11.30 15.06
N ASP A 258 4.05 10.51 15.35
CA ASP A 258 5.43 10.92 15.08
C ASP A 258 5.81 10.79 13.60
N SER A 259 5.02 10.04 12.83
CA SER A 259 5.23 9.80 11.42
C SER A 259 5.28 11.10 10.62
N TYR A 260 6.22 11.19 9.69
CA TYR A 260 6.31 12.31 8.77
C TYR A 260 5.11 12.27 7.80
N ILE A 261 4.75 11.09 7.30
CA ILE A 261 3.55 10.96 6.44
C ILE A 261 2.28 11.36 7.20
N TYR A 262 2.15 10.97 8.48
CA TYR A 262 1.02 11.44 9.31
C TYR A 262 0.97 12.96 9.38
N LYS A 263 2.08 13.61 9.74
CA LYS A 263 2.14 15.07 9.89
C LYS A 263 1.80 15.79 8.59
N GLU A 264 2.32 15.33 7.47
CA GLU A 264 2.04 15.95 6.17
C GLU A 264 0.62 15.70 5.67
N PHE A 265 0.11 14.47 5.85
CA PHE A 265 -1.19 14.06 5.32
C PHE A 265 -2.38 14.44 6.21
N ILE A 266 -2.29 14.20 7.52
CA ILE A 266 -3.39 14.39 8.47
C ILE A 266 -3.44 15.83 8.98
N THR A 267 -2.29 16.40 9.36
CA THR A 267 -2.25 17.74 9.98
C THR A 267 -1.86 18.86 9.00
N GLY A 268 -1.02 18.56 8.00
CA GLY A 268 -0.47 19.55 7.08
C GLY A 268 -1.39 19.90 5.91
N ASN A 269 -2.04 18.90 5.32
CA ASN A 269 -2.99 19.05 4.20
C ASN A 269 -2.44 19.83 2.98
N SER A 270 -1.11 19.89 2.78
CA SER A 270 -0.52 20.78 1.77
C SER A 270 0.88 20.38 1.30
N ASN A 271 1.08 19.14 0.82
CA ASN A 271 2.37 18.73 0.26
C ASN A 271 2.27 17.64 -0.83
N SER A 272 3.42 17.27 -1.42
CA SER A 272 3.51 16.26 -2.48
C SER A 272 3.05 14.84 -2.11
N ILE A 273 3.12 14.44 -0.84
CA ILE A 273 2.56 13.20 -0.29
C ILE A 273 1.04 13.30 -0.16
N PHE A 274 0.52 14.44 0.28
CA PHE A 274 -0.92 14.69 0.30
C PHE A 274 -1.51 14.57 -1.10
N ASP A 275 -0.93 15.28 -2.07
CA ASP A 275 -1.33 15.21 -3.47
C ASP A 275 -1.21 13.78 -4.00
N PHE A 276 -0.06 13.11 -3.74
CA PHE A 276 0.14 11.73 -4.16
C PHE A 276 -0.93 10.77 -3.62
N LEU A 277 -1.25 10.82 -2.33
CA LEU A 277 -2.22 9.89 -1.75
C LEU A 277 -3.65 10.18 -2.22
N ASN A 278 -4.02 11.44 -2.45
CA ASN A 278 -5.37 11.81 -2.90
C ASN A 278 -5.57 11.64 -4.41
N ASP A 279 -4.56 11.94 -5.23
CA ASP A 279 -4.66 11.82 -6.69
C ASP A 279 -4.71 10.37 -7.15
N ASN A 280 -4.15 9.45 -6.37
CA ASN A 280 -4.06 8.02 -6.69
C ASN A 280 -5.13 7.16 -6.00
N GLN A 281 -6.17 7.78 -5.43
CA GLN A 281 -7.30 7.03 -4.86
C GLN A 281 -8.06 6.24 -5.93
N GLN A 282 -8.18 4.93 -5.69
CA GLN A 282 -8.89 3.98 -6.53
C GLN A 282 -9.63 2.97 -5.65
N TYR A 283 -10.74 3.40 -5.04
CA TYR A 283 -11.49 2.56 -4.10
C TYR A 283 -11.92 1.22 -4.71
N SER A 284 -12.31 1.20 -5.99
CA SER A 284 -12.80 0.00 -6.67
C SER A 284 -11.73 -1.09 -6.78
N GLU A 285 -10.46 -0.67 -6.78
CA GLU A 285 -9.32 -1.57 -6.93
C GLU A 285 -8.67 -1.87 -5.57
N GLY A 286 -8.90 -1.03 -4.57
CA GLY A 286 -8.49 -1.24 -3.17
C GLY A 286 -7.59 -0.15 -2.59
N PHE A 287 -7.25 0.90 -3.36
CA PHE A 287 -6.53 2.08 -2.85
C PHE A 287 -7.47 3.12 -2.26
N ASP A 288 -7.83 2.91 -1.01
CA ASP A 288 -8.86 3.69 -0.32
C ASP A 288 -8.34 4.33 0.97
N ILE A 289 -8.14 5.65 0.93
CA ILE A 289 -7.64 6.39 2.09
C ILE A 289 -8.73 6.52 3.16
N GLY A 290 -9.98 6.80 2.79
CA GLY A 290 -11.09 6.90 3.74
C GLY A 290 -11.31 5.60 4.53
N LEU A 291 -11.19 4.45 3.85
CA LEU A 291 -11.22 3.13 4.49
C LEU A 291 -10.06 2.95 5.48
N ASN A 292 -8.83 3.31 5.08
CA ASN A 292 -7.64 3.16 5.93
C ASN A 292 -7.66 4.09 7.15
N ILE A 293 -8.17 5.32 7.03
CA ILE A 293 -8.40 6.22 8.17
C ILE A 293 -9.46 5.61 9.10
N SER A 294 -10.56 5.09 8.56
CA SER A 294 -11.62 4.46 9.35
C SER A 294 -11.10 3.24 10.13
N PHE A 295 -10.25 2.40 9.52
CA PHE A 295 -9.58 1.31 10.21
C PHE A 295 -8.64 1.80 11.32
N ALA A 296 -7.87 2.86 11.08
CA ALA A 296 -6.99 3.43 12.09
C ALA A 296 -7.78 3.95 13.30
N ILE A 297 -8.90 4.64 13.09
CA ILE A 297 -9.82 5.07 14.16
C ILE A 297 -10.35 3.86 14.93
N LEU A 298 -10.86 2.85 14.23
CA LEU A 298 -11.41 1.66 14.86
C LEU A 298 -10.36 0.95 15.73
N GLU A 299 -9.17 0.68 15.19
CA GLU A 299 -8.11 0.02 15.94
C GLU A 299 -7.65 0.85 17.14
N LEU A 300 -7.52 2.18 17.01
CA LEU A 300 -7.15 3.04 18.15
C LEU A 300 -8.20 3.01 19.26
N ILE A 301 -9.48 2.99 18.91
CA ILE A 301 -10.57 2.89 19.89
C ILE A 301 -10.60 1.50 20.53
N GLU A 302 -10.46 0.43 19.76
CA GLU A 302 -10.43 -0.95 20.28
C GLU A 302 -9.23 -1.20 21.20
N ASP A 303 -8.05 -0.69 20.83
CA ASP A 303 -6.82 -0.81 21.61
C ASP A 303 -6.90 0.01 22.92
N ASN A 304 -7.79 1.01 23.02
CA ASN A 304 -7.85 1.96 24.14
C ASN A 304 -9.27 2.22 24.67
N THR A 305 -10.12 1.19 24.71
CA THR A 305 -11.55 1.33 25.11
C THR A 305 -11.79 2.03 26.46
N GLU A 306 -10.83 1.98 27.39
CA GLU A 306 -10.91 2.63 28.70
C GLU A 306 -11.09 4.15 28.62
N ILE A 307 -10.59 4.80 27.56
CA ILE A 307 -10.71 6.26 27.40
C ILE A 307 -12.17 6.68 27.17
N LEU A 308 -13.00 5.79 26.61
CA LEU A 308 -14.35 6.13 26.17
C LEU A 308 -15.27 6.54 27.32
N ASN A 309 -15.02 6.04 28.54
CA ASN A 309 -15.79 6.37 29.74
C ASN A 309 -15.25 7.57 30.53
N LYS A 310 -14.14 8.15 30.09
CA LYS A 310 -13.55 9.33 30.75
C LYS A 310 -14.39 10.57 30.45
N SER A 311 -14.36 11.51 31.39
CA SER A 311 -15.00 12.82 31.19
C SER A 311 -14.31 13.55 30.05
N TYR A 312 -15.10 14.09 29.11
CA TYR A 312 -14.57 14.81 27.96
C TYR A 312 -13.74 16.03 28.38
N SER A 313 -14.23 16.84 29.33
CA SER A 313 -13.55 18.07 29.77
C SER A 313 -12.15 17.84 30.34
N GLU A 314 -11.91 16.68 30.95
CA GLU A 314 -10.61 16.33 31.53
C GLU A 314 -9.64 15.74 30.49
N TYR A 315 -10.16 15.12 29.43
CA TYR A 315 -9.37 14.35 28.46
C TYR A 315 -9.08 15.07 27.13
N GLN A 316 -9.57 16.30 26.93
CA GLN A 316 -9.35 17.08 25.70
C GLN A 316 -7.87 17.28 25.34
N LEU A 317 -6.99 17.32 26.33
CA LEU A 317 -5.55 17.52 26.13
C LEU A 317 -4.77 16.21 25.98
N ASP A 318 -5.44 15.06 26.12
CA ASP A 318 -4.78 13.76 25.97
C ASP A 318 -4.31 13.56 24.51
N PRO A 319 -3.04 13.18 24.28
CA PRO A 319 -2.51 13.00 22.94
C PRO A 319 -3.29 11.99 22.09
N LEU A 320 -3.78 10.91 22.69
CA LEU A 320 -4.55 9.89 22.00
C LEU A 320 -5.94 10.41 21.63
N PHE A 321 -6.58 11.17 22.52
CA PHE A 321 -7.85 11.84 22.20
C PHE A 321 -7.67 12.76 20.98
N LYS A 322 -6.64 13.61 21.02
CA LYS A 322 -6.32 14.54 19.93
C LYS A 322 -6.06 13.81 18.62
N GLN A 323 -5.28 12.73 18.66
CA GLN A 323 -4.99 11.92 17.47
C GLN A 323 -6.26 11.35 16.83
N ILE A 324 -7.15 10.74 17.62
CA ILE A 324 -8.40 10.15 17.10
C ILE A 324 -9.29 11.27 16.52
N ASN A 325 -9.35 12.42 17.18
CA ASN A 325 -10.12 13.56 16.69
C ASN A 325 -9.56 14.14 15.37
N GLU A 326 -8.24 14.22 15.23
CA GLU A 326 -7.57 14.62 13.98
C GLU A 326 -7.85 13.63 12.84
N LEU A 327 -7.92 12.33 13.14
CA LEU A 327 -8.31 11.32 12.15
C LEU A 327 -9.77 11.45 11.72
N PHE A 328 -10.70 11.75 12.65
CA PHE A 328 -12.08 12.07 12.27
C PHE A 328 -12.15 13.31 11.38
N TYR A 329 -11.38 14.35 11.70
CA TYR A 329 -11.30 15.55 10.87
C TYR A 329 -10.74 15.24 9.48
N ALA A 330 -9.69 14.42 9.38
CA ALA A 330 -9.15 13.99 8.09
C ALA A 330 -10.19 13.17 7.29
N LEU A 331 -10.93 12.27 7.95
CA LEU A 331 -12.01 11.49 7.34
C LEU A 331 -13.15 12.37 6.83
N GLU A 332 -13.50 13.46 7.52
CA GLU A 332 -14.47 14.45 7.07
C GLU A 332 -14.06 15.10 5.74
N ASN A 333 -12.75 15.24 5.52
CA ASN A 333 -12.17 15.98 4.41
C ASN A 333 -11.70 15.09 3.24
N THR A 334 -11.88 13.78 3.31
CA THR A 334 -11.64 12.91 2.15
C THR A 334 -12.66 13.17 1.03
N ASP A 335 -12.28 12.94 -0.22
CA ASP A 335 -13.21 13.01 -1.37
C ASP A 335 -14.14 11.78 -1.35
N PRO A 336 -15.43 11.93 -1.03
CA PRO A 336 -16.36 10.81 -0.93
C PRO A 336 -16.64 10.13 -2.27
N ASN A 337 -16.33 10.77 -3.40
CA ASN A 337 -16.50 10.16 -4.71
C ASN A 337 -15.34 9.21 -5.07
N LYS A 338 -14.23 9.28 -4.32
CA LYS A 338 -13.02 8.46 -4.54
C LYS A 338 -12.70 7.50 -3.39
N SER A 339 -13.35 7.64 -2.24
CA SER A 339 -13.20 6.81 -1.06
C SER A 339 -14.49 6.06 -0.75
N HIS A 340 -14.39 4.83 -0.26
CA HIS A 340 -15.50 3.97 0.15
C HIS A 340 -15.36 3.56 1.62
N TYR A 341 -16.34 3.93 2.43
CA TYR A 341 -16.27 3.77 3.88
C TYR A 341 -16.73 2.40 4.39
N SER A 342 -17.33 1.57 3.51
CA SER A 342 -17.87 0.25 3.85
C SER A 342 -18.79 0.31 5.08
N ASN A 343 -18.84 -0.76 5.87
CA ASN A 343 -19.57 -0.81 7.13
C ASN A 343 -18.71 -0.36 8.34
N LEU A 344 -17.52 0.21 8.13
CA LEU A 344 -16.62 0.62 9.22
C LEU A 344 -17.20 1.68 10.16
N PRO A 345 -17.92 2.71 9.67
CA PRO A 345 -18.62 3.64 10.55
C PRO A 345 -19.53 2.91 11.55
N HIS A 346 -20.28 1.90 11.09
CA HIS A 346 -21.15 1.11 11.95
C HIS A 346 -20.36 0.27 12.98
N TYR A 347 -19.21 -0.29 12.60
CA TYR A 347 -18.35 -1.01 13.55
C TYR A 347 -17.76 -0.07 14.62
N ILE A 348 -17.28 1.12 14.22
CA ILE A 348 -16.79 2.14 15.16
C ILE A 348 -17.89 2.51 16.15
N GLN A 349 -19.09 2.79 15.63
CA GLN A 349 -20.26 3.09 16.46
C GLN A 349 -20.55 1.96 17.46
N LYS A 350 -20.56 0.72 17.01
CA LYS A 350 -20.85 -0.44 17.85
C LYS A 350 -19.82 -0.62 18.98
N VAL A 351 -18.54 -0.41 18.69
CA VAL A 351 -17.48 -0.46 19.71
C VAL A 351 -17.66 0.66 20.72
N ILE A 352 -17.96 1.89 20.26
CA ILE A 352 -18.21 3.02 21.16
C ILE A 352 -19.42 2.74 22.06
N LEU A 353 -20.58 2.40 21.47
CA LEU A 353 -21.84 2.18 22.20
C LEU A 353 -21.75 1.04 23.21
N LYS A 354 -20.96 0.00 22.93
CA LYS A 354 -20.73 -1.11 23.88
C LYS A 354 -19.98 -0.67 25.13
N ASN A 355 -19.20 0.40 25.05
CA ASN A 355 -18.25 0.81 26.08
C ASN A 355 -18.58 2.15 26.73
N ILE A 356 -19.71 2.79 26.40
CA ILE A 356 -20.16 4.03 27.05
C ILE A 356 -21.47 3.85 27.79
N ASP A 357 -21.68 4.69 28.80
CA ASP A 357 -22.96 4.82 29.51
C ASP A 357 -23.66 6.10 29.07
N LEU A 358 -24.68 5.94 28.21
CA LEU A 358 -25.47 7.05 27.66
C LEU A 358 -26.41 7.71 28.67
N SER A 359 -26.56 7.13 29.87
CA SER A 359 -27.45 7.66 30.92
C SER A 359 -26.80 8.78 31.74
N LYS A 360 -25.48 8.97 31.59
CA LYS A 360 -24.74 10.03 32.27
C LYS A 360 -24.99 11.38 31.61
N GLU A 361 -25.22 12.40 32.43
CA GLU A 361 -25.40 13.79 31.98
C GLU A 361 -24.08 14.44 31.52
N SER A 362 -22.94 14.02 32.08
CA SER A 362 -21.63 14.52 31.67
C SER A 362 -21.19 13.92 30.34
N GLU A 363 -20.79 14.76 29.39
CA GLU A 363 -20.21 14.31 28.12
C GLU A 363 -18.96 13.44 28.37
N THR A 364 -18.97 12.24 27.80
CA THR A 364 -17.83 11.32 27.83
C THR A 364 -17.04 11.42 26.53
N VAL A 365 -15.77 11.05 26.54
CA VAL A 365 -14.94 10.97 25.33
C VAL A 365 -15.59 10.08 24.26
N GLY A 366 -16.20 8.96 24.66
CA GLY A 366 -16.86 8.09 23.70
C GLY A 366 -18.13 8.71 23.12
N PHE A 367 -18.92 9.46 23.90
CA PHE A 367 -20.05 10.21 23.35
C PHE A 367 -19.59 11.32 22.38
N HIS A 368 -18.47 11.99 22.69
CA HIS A 368 -17.87 12.96 21.79
C HIS A 368 -17.47 12.34 20.44
N PHE A 369 -16.77 11.19 20.45
CA PHE A 369 -16.43 10.47 19.22
C PHE A 369 -17.67 9.96 18.49
N LEU A 370 -18.72 9.57 19.22
CA LEU A 370 -19.99 9.19 18.60
C LEU A 370 -20.59 10.37 17.84
N ASN A 371 -20.75 11.53 18.46
CA ASN A 371 -21.20 12.76 17.80
C ASN A 371 -20.34 13.09 16.57
N LYS A 372 -19.01 13.03 16.72
CA LYS A 372 -18.09 13.31 15.61
C LYS A 372 -18.28 12.34 14.44
N LEU A 373 -18.50 11.05 14.70
CA LEU A 373 -18.79 10.06 13.67
C LEU A 373 -20.07 10.41 12.88
N PHE A 374 -21.15 10.79 13.57
CA PHE A 374 -22.40 11.21 12.90
C PHE A 374 -22.20 12.49 12.08
N SER A 375 -21.47 13.47 12.62
CA SER A 375 -21.10 14.69 11.90
C SER A 375 -20.30 14.38 10.63
N VAL A 376 -19.30 13.50 10.71
CA VAL A 376 -18.49 13.10 9.55
C VAL A 376 -19.34 12.43 8.48
N MET A 377 -20.18 11.46 8.86
CA MET A 377 -21.04 10.77 7.89
C MET A 377 -22.09 11.67 7.26
N LYS A 378 -22.56 12.69 7.99
CA LYS A 378 -23.41 13.76 7.49
C LYS A 378 -22.68 14.57 6.41
N GLU A 379 -21.49 15.11 6.72
CA GLU A 379 -20.69 15.91 5.78
C GLU A 379 -20.29 15.13 4.51
N LEU A 380 -19.92 13.86 4.67
CA LEU A 380 -19.61 13.00 3.52
C LEU A 380 -20.83 12.81 2.62
N ASN A 381 -22.02 12.58 3.20
CA ASN A 381 -23.26 12.43 2.45
C ASN A 381 -23.65 13.67 1.66
N VAL A 382 -23.52 14.83 2.28
CA VAL A 382 -23.68 16.11 1.62
C VAL A 382 -22.79 16.21 0.37
N LYS A 383 -21.48 16.00 0.55
CA LYS A 383 -20.48 16.15 -0.51
C LYS A 383 -20.71 15.20 -1.71
N CYS A 384 -21.39 14.07 -1.50
CA CYS A 384 -21.74 13.09 -2.53
C CYS A 384 -23.25 12.96 -2.80
N LYS A 385 -24.06 13.99 -2.51
CA LYS A 385 -25.51 14.03 -2.79
C LYS A 385 -26.28 12.78 -2.31
N GLY A 386 -25.96 12.30 -1.12
CA GLY A 386 -26.65 11.17 -0.48
C GLY A 386 -26.18 9.77 -0.93
N THR A 387 -25.06 9.63 -1.64
CA THR A 387 -24.54 8.30 -2.04
C THR A 387 -24.34 7.34 -0.85
N TYR A 388 -24.00 7.88 0.34
CA TYR A 388 -23.80 7.10 1.56
C TYR A 388 -25.00 7.15 2.53
N ILE A 389 -26.20 7.47 2.04
CA ILE A 389 -27.36 7.70 2.91
C ILE A 389 -27.76 6.43 3.66
N THR A 390 -27.62 5.26 3.02
CA THR A 390 -27.84 3.96 3.65
C THR A 390 -26.90 3.73 4.85
N SER A 391 -25.65 4.16 4.74
CA SER A 391 -24.67 4.07 5.83
C SER A 391 -25.04 5.01 6.98
N LEU A 392 -25.42 6.25 6.68
CA LEU A 392 -25.90 7.20 7.69
C LEU A 392 -27.15 6.67 8.40
N ASN A 393 -28.14 6.19 7.66
CA ASN A 393 -29.37 5.59 8.20
C ASN A 393 -29.06 4.40 9.11
N SER A 394 -28.11 3.55 8.71
CA SER A 394 -27.70 2.40 9.53
C SER A 394 -27.09 2.81 10.87
N LEU A 395 -26.41 3.97 10.94
CA LEU A 395 -25.92 4.52 12.22
C LEU A 395 -27.09 4.92 13.12
N TYR A 396 -28.10 5.60 12.59
CA TYR A 396 -29.27 5.97 13.40
C TYR A 396 -30.03 4.74 13.89
N SER A 397 -30.29 3.76 13.02
CA SER A 397 -30.89 2.48 13.42
C SER A 397 -30.05 1.76 14.50
N GLY A 398 -28.72 1.80 14.39
CA GLY A 398 -27.80 1.27 15.40
C GLY A 398 -27.88 2.02 16.73
N PHE A 399 -27.96 3.35 16.72
CA PHE A 399 -28.04 4.17 17.92
C PHE A 399 -29.35 3.95 18.67
N VAL A 400 -30.49 3.92 17.96
CA VAL A 400 -31.80 3.79 18.62
C VAL A 400 -32.00 2.45 19.34
N SER A 401 -31.21 1.43 19.04
CA SER A 401 -31.17 0.20 19.84
C SER A 401 -30.82 0.46 21.33
N ASN A 402 -30.13 1.57 21.63
CA ASN A 402 -29.76 2.01 22.97
C ASN A 402 -30.59 3.22 23.46
N PHE A 403 -31.64 3.61 22.73
CA PHE A 403 -32.42 4.82 22.96
C PHE A 403 -32.95 4.96 24.40
N ASN A 404 -33.41 3.85 24.99
CA ASN A 404 -34.00 3.87 26.33
C ASN A 404 -32.98 4.15 27.45
N ASN A 405 -31.69 3.97 27.17
CA ASN A 405 -30.61 4.20 28.12
C ASN A 405 -29.93 5.56 27.92
N ALA A 406 -30.38 6.36 26.96
CA ALA A 406 -29.78 7.65 26.63
C ALA A 406 -30.56 8.81 27.27
N THR A 407 -29.83 9.82 27.74
CA THR A 407 -30.45 11.09 28.17
C THR A 407 -31.08 11.82 26.98
N GLU A 408 -32.05 12.68 27.27
CA GLU A 408 -32.72 13.50 26.25
C GLU A 408 -31.71 14.34 25.45
N ASN A 409 -30.75 14.98 26.13
CA ASN A 409 -29.70 15.77 25.49
C ASN A 409 -28.82 14.94 24.55
N ASN A 410 -28.46 13.72 24.94
CA ASN A 410 -27.65 12.84 24.10
C ASN A 410 -28.40 12.42 22.83
N ILE A 411 -29.70 12.14 22.96
CA ILE A 411 -30.58 11.82 21.84
C ILE A 411 -30.69 13.00 20.88
N ILE A 412 -30.84 14.21 21.42
CA ILE A 412 -30.93 15.45 20.64
C ILE A 412 -29.65 15.68 19.84
N SER A 413 -28.50 15.68 20.52
CA SER A 413 -27.20 15.92 19.91
C SER A 413 -26.96 15.02 18.69
N ILE A 414 -27.26 13.73 18.82
CA ILE A 414 -27.13 12.78 17.71
C ILE A 414 -28.17 13.05 16.62
N GLY A 415 -29.44 13.25 16.98
CA GLY A 415 -30.53 13.47 16.03
C GLY A 415 -30.36 14.73 15.18
N CYS A 416 -29.68 15.75 15.70
CA CYS A 416 -29.53 17.03 15.01
C CYS A 416 -28.62 16.98 13.78
N HIS A 417 -27.70 16.02 13.71
CA HIS A 417 -26.91 15.83 12.49
C HIS A 417 -27.79 15.44 11.29
N TYR A 418 -28.88 14.69 11.48
CA TYR A 418 -29.80 14.35 10.38
C TYR A 418 -30.64 15.57 9.97
N ILE A 419 -31.14 16.31 10.95
CA ILE A 419 -31.94 17.52 10.68
C ILE A 419 -31.09 18.55 9.93
N ASP A 420 -29.84 18.72 10.31
CA ASP A 420 -28.85 19.52 9.58
C ASP A 420 -28.65 19.01 8.14
N TYR A 421 -28.46 17.70 7.94
CA TYR A 421 -28.40 17.11 6.59
C TYR A 421 -29.63 17.46 5.72
N MET A 422 -30.83 17.42 6.31
CA MET A 422 -32.09 17.66 5.57
C MET A 422 -32.34 19.14 5.26
N PHE A 423 -32.03 20.03 6.20
CA PHE A 423 -32.53 21.41 6.18
C PHE A 423 -31.45 22.49 6.11
N ASN A 424 -30.17 22.13 6.02
CA ASN A 424 -29.11 23.12 5.92
C ASN A 424 -29.18 23.95 4.63
N ASP A 425 -29.09 25.27 4.78
CA ASP A 425 -29.24 26.24 3.69
C ASP A 425 -28.16 26.13 2.61
N HIS A 426 -27.00 25.57 2.95
CA HIS A 426 -25.97 25.28 1.95
C HIS A 426 -26.45 24.26 0.92
N TYR A 427 -27.52 23.50 1.21
CA TYR A 427 -28.07 22.42 0.38
C TYR A 427 -29.55 22.63 0.03
N ILE A 428 -30.02 23.88 0.05
CA ILE A 428 -31.42 24.29 -0.11
C ILE A 428 -32.11 23.74 -1.38
N GLU A 429 -31.33 23.52 -2.44
CA GLU A 429 -31.80 23.00 -3.72
C GLU A 429 -32.23 21.53 -3.58
N ASP A 430 -31.58 20.77 -2.69
CA ASP A 430 -31.74 19.33 -2.52
C ASP A 430 -32.64 18.93 -1.32
N ILE A 431 -33.23 19.89 -0.59
CA ILE A 431 -34.09 19.60 0.59
C ILE A 431 -35.15 18.54 0.30
N SER A 432 -35.86 18.64 -0.84
CA SER A 432 -36.92 17.69 -1.18
C SER A 432 -36.38 16.27 -1.36
N LEU A 433 -35.20 16.13 -1.98
CA LEU A 433 -34.51 14.85 -2.11
C LEU A 433 -34.14 14.28 -0.74
N HIS A 434 -33.54 15.08 0.15
CA HIS A 434 -33.14 14.63 1.47
C HIS A 434 -34.34 14.24 2.35
N VAL A 435 -35.45 14.99 2.23
CA VAL A 435 -36.71 14.67 2.92
C VAL A 435 -37.32 13.35 2.41
N ASP A 436 -37.27 13.09 1.11
CA ASP A 436 -37.78 11.84 0.55
C ASP A 436 -36.91 10.65 0.98
N GLN A 437 -35.58 10.79 0.93
CA GLN A 437 -34.63 9.81 1.47
C GLN A 437 -34.85 9.54 2.96
N PHE A 438 -35.14 10.59 3.75
CA PHE A 438 -35.51 10.44 5.16
C PHE A 438 -36.79 9.64 5.33
N LYS A 439 -37.86 9.96 4.59
CA LYS A 439 -39.14 9.25 4.67
C LYS A 439 -39.00 7.78 4.31
N GLU A 440 -38.23 7.47 3.26
CA GLU A 440 -37.91 6.10 2.88
C GLU A 440 -37.17 5.37 4.00
N SER A 441 -36.16 6.01 4.61
CA SER A 441 -35.42 5.42 5.73
C SER A 441 -36.32 5.02 6.92
N ILE A 442 -37.32 5.83 7.25
CA ILE A 442 -38.25 5.55 8.35
C ILE A 442 -39.14 4.35 8.01
N LYS A 443 -39.58 4.24 6.76
CA LYS A 443 -40.46 3.16 6.27
C LYS A 443 -39.75 1.81 6.15
N ASP A 444 -38.48 1.82 5.78
CA ASP A 444 -37.69 0.61 5.53
C ASP A 444 -37.19 -0.07 6.82
N ASN A 445 -37.36 0.58 7.98
CA ASN A 445 -36.98 0.02 9.27
C ASN A 445 -38.03 -0.94 9.84
N MET A 446 -37.59 -1.87 10.72
CA MET A 446 -38.52 -2.72 11.45
C MET A 446 -39.38 -1.87 12.41
N PRO A 447 -40.66 -2.23 12.65
CA PRO A 447 -41.61 -1.40 13.41
C PRO A 447 -41.11 -0.90 14.78
N GLY A 448 -40.33 -1.71 15.49
CA GLY A 448 -39.72 -1.33 16.78
C GLY A 448 -38.70 -0.19 16.66
N TYR A 449 -37.84 -0.24 15.64
CA TYR A 449 -36.86 0.82 15.37
C TYR A 449 -37.52 2.07 14.80
N THR A 450 -38.51 1.90 13.93
CA THR A 450 -39.30 3.01 13.36
C THR A 450 -39.90 3.87 14.48
N ASN A 451 -40.53 3.28 15.49
CA ASN A 451 -41.10 4.04 16.60
C ASN A 451 -40.02 4.83 17.38
N GLN A 452 -38.86 4.23 17.66
CA GLN A 452 -37.78 4.91 18.36
C GLN A 452 -37.15 6.04 17.53
N LEU A 453 -36.95 5.83 16.23
CA LEU A 453 -36.51 6.87 15.30
C LEU A 453 -37.52 8.02 15.23
N CYS A 454 -38.82 7.73 15.12
CA CYS A 454 -39.86 8.74 15.15
C CYS A 454 -39.84 9.54 16.46
N LYS A 455 -39.66 8.87 17.61
CA LYS A 455 -39.53 9.55 18.91
C LYS A 455 -38.31 10.48 18.93
N MET A 456 -37.15 10.01 18.47
CA MET A 456 -35.93 10.81 18.36
C MET A 456 -36.15 12.06 17.51
N TYR A 457 -36.69 11.91 16.30
CA TYR A 457 -36.84 13.04 15.39
C TYR A 457 -37.93 14.00 15.84
N LEU A 458 -39.07 13.53 16.38
CA LEU A 458 -40.07 14.40 16.97
C LEU A 458 -39.53 15.16 18.18
N LEU A 459 -38.65 14.54 18.95
CA LEU A 459 -37.94 15.20 20.04
C LEU A 459 -37.09 16.36 19.49
N VAL A 460 -36.28 16.12 18.47
CA VAL A 460 -35.46 17.17 17.84
C VAL A 460 -36.30 18.29 17.20
N LEU A 461 -37.44 17.95 16.59
CA LEU A 461 -38.31 18.89 15.88
C LEU A 461 -39.26 19.69 16.81
N ASP A 462 -39.25 19.48 18.14
CA ASP A 462 -40.14 20.21 19.07
C ASP A 462 -39.75 21.69 19.15
N THR A 463 -40.59 22.55 18.57
CA THR A 463 -40.42 24.00 18.46
C THR A 463 -40.54 24.75 19.79
N ARG A 464 -40.91 24.07 20.89
CA ARG A 464 -41.09 24.70 22.22
C ARG A 464 -39.83 24.65 23.10
N ARG A 465 -38.72 24.14 22.57
CA ARG A 465 -37.45 23.98 23.31
C ARG A 465 -36.65 25.29 23.41
N SER A 466 -35.72 25.32 24.37
CA SER A 466 -34.96 26.52 24.78
C SER A 466 -33.46 26.44 24.48
N ARG A 467 -32.91 27.52 23.91
CA ARG A 467 -31.50 27.94 23.85
C ARG A 467 -30.50 27.10 23.00
N GLY A 468 -30.52 25.78 23.18
CA GLY A 468 -29.29 25.07 23.55
C GLY A 468 -28.49 24.38 22.44
N ASP A 469 -29.07 23.35 21.81
CA ASP A 469 -28.27 22.33 21.12
C ASP A 469 -28.52 22.26 19.61
N CYS A 470 -29.74 22.60 19.18
CA CYS A 470 -30.17 22.60 17.76
C CYS A 470 -30.85 23.92 17.36
N GLU A 471 -30.60 24.92 18.23
CA GLU A 471 -30.88 26.34 18.20
C GLU A 471 -31.14 26.97 16.83
N ASP A 472 -30.03 27.01 16.11
CA ASP A 472 -29.88 27.82 14.93
C ASP A 472 -30.80 27.32 13.82
N TRP A 473 -31.08 26.01 13.73
CA TRP A 473 -31.95 25.45 12.70
C TRP A 473 -33.45 25.74 12.94
N ILE A 474 -33.93 25.62 14.18
CA ILE A 474 -35.33 25.92 14.54
C ILE A 474 -35.59 27.44 14.43
N ALA A 475 -34.63 28.27 14.84
CA ALA A 475 -34.73 29.71 14.67
C ALA A 475 -34.64 30.11 13.18
N TYR A 476 -33.76 29.48 12.40
CA TYR A 476 -33.57 29.80 10.98
C TYR A 476 -34.78 29.39 10.13
N THR A 477 -35.32 28.18 10.33
CA THR A 477 -36.54 27.68 9.69
C THR A 477 -37.77 28.57 9.96
N HIS A 478 -37.83 29.26 11.11
CA HIS A 478 -38.97 30.09 11.53
C HIS A 478 -38.71 31.61 11.50
N SER A 479 -37.49 32.05 11.12
CA SER A 479 -37.12 33.47 10.98
C SER A 479 -37.69 34.15 9.71
N GLY A 480 -38.51 33.44 8.92
CA GLY A 480 -39.24 34.01 7.79
C GLY A 480 -38.46 34.11 6.48
N VAL A 481 -37.25 33.53 6.40
CA VAL A 481 -36.37 33.69 5.23
C VAL A 481 -36.57 32.59 4.16
N ASN A 482 -37.20 31.45 4.49
CA ASN A 482 -37.38 30.37 3.50
C ASN A 482 -38.66 29.54 3.70
N SER A 483 -39.71 29.85 2.93
CA SER A 483 -41.01 29.16 2.99
C SER A 483 -40.93 27.66 2.67
N LYS A 484 -39.97 27.25 1.82
CA LYS A 484 -39.78 25.84 1.42
C LYS A 484 -39.33 24.97 2.60
N ILE A 485 -38.44 25.50 3.44
CA ILE A 485 -37.95 24.80 4.63
C ILE A 485 -39.09 24.62 5.63
N SER A 486 -39.86 25.68 5.91
CA SER A 486 -41.00 25.62 6.83
C SER A 486 -42.06 24.61 6.36
N GLU A 487 -42.39 24.59 5.07
CA GLU A 487 -43.34 23.63 4.50
C GLU A 487 -42.85 22.18 4.66
N GLN A 488 -41.58 21.92 4.35
CA GLN A 488 -41.00 20.58 4.48
C GLN A 488 -40.89 20.13 5.94
N TRP A 489 -40.62 21.05 6.87
CA TRP A 489 -40.60 20.80 8.32
C TRP A 489 -41.96 20.31 8.83
N ASP A 490 -43.04 21.00 8.45
CA ASP A 490 -44.41 20.62 8.82
C ASP A 490 -44.80 19.26 8.22
N LEU A 491 -44.43 19.02 6.95
CA LEU A 491 -44.68 17.76 6.27
C LEU A 491 -43.95 16.58 6.94
N VAL A 492 -42.70 16.76 7.33
CA VAL A 492 -41.91 15.76 8.05
C VAL A 492 -42.51 15.48 9.42
N THR A 493 -42.87 16.52 10.16
CA THR A 493 -43.47 16.39 11.50
C THR A 493 -44.78 15.60 11.43
N LYS A 494 -45.65 15.95 10.48
CA LYS A 494 -46.93 15.23 10.25
C LYS A 494 -46.69 13.77 9.88
N PHE A 495 -45.74 13.50 8.97
CA PHE A 495 -45.38 12.15 8.57
C PHE A 495 -44.92 11.31 9.76
N LEU A 496 -44.06 11.83 10.64
CA LEU A 496 -43.56 11.12 11.81
C LEU A 496 -44.68 10.78 12.81
N ILE A 497 -45.63 11.69 13.02
CA ILE A 497 -46.82 11.44 13.87
C ILE A 497 -47.70 10.33 13.27
N GLU A 498 -47.83 10.27 11.95
CA GLU A 498 -48.58 9.22 11.27
C GLU A 498 -47.91 7.85 11.39
N GLN A 499 -46.57 7.78 11.34
CA GLN A 499 -45.82 6.52 11.50
C GLN A 499 -45.80 5.98 12.94
N GLN A 500 -46.20 6.77 13.94
CA GLN A 500 -46.32 6.32 15.34
C GLN A 500 -47.69 5.71 15.68
N LYS A 501 -48.70 5.89 14.82
CA LYS A 501 -50.05 5.33 14.97
C LYS A 501 -50.10 3.92 14.42
#